data_AF-A0A6M3JJJ8-F1
#
_entry.id   AF-A0A6M3JJJ8-F1
#
_cell.length_a   1.000
_cell.length_b   1.000
_cell.length_c   1.000
_cell.angle_alpha   90.00
_cell.angle_beta   90.00
_cell.angle_gamma   90.00
#
_symmetry.space_group_name_H-M   'P 1'
#
loop_
_entity.id
_entity.type
_entity.pdbx_description
1 polymer ?
#
loop_
_entity_poly.entity_id
_entity_poly.type
_entity_poly.pdbx_seq_one_letter_code
_entity_poly.pdbx_strand_id
1 'polypeptide(L)'
;MQQLNLMIGQTKEEIALDFIREHEPEEGYFLGFSGGKDSVVLYSLTVKSGVKFKAYYSLMPDPPELIKFIRKYYPNVIIIKPERNIYQQVETRFPP
;
A
#
# COMPACT_ATOMS: atom_id res chain seq x y z
N MET A 1 20.32 -9.28 1.54
CA MET A 1 21.11 -9.09 2.78
C MET A 1 20.12 -9.11 3.94
N GLN A 2 20.22 -10.07 4.86
CA GLN A 2 19.30 -10.16 6.00
C GLN A 2 19.77 -9.20 7.09
N GLN A 3 18.86 -8.38 7.64
CA GLN A 3 19.18 -7.51 8.77
C GLN A 3 18.70 -8.17 10.06
N LEU A 4 19.65 -8.69 10.83
CA LEU A 4 19.39 -9.37 12.10
C LEU A 4 19.19 -8.36 13.23
N ASN A 5 18.25 -8.64 14.14
CA ASN A 5 18.19 -8.00 15.44
C ASN A 5 18.95 -8.86 16.46
N LEU A 6 20.09 -8.36 16.92
CA LEU A 6 21.02 -9.07 17.80
C LEU A 6 20.42 -9.44 19.17
N MET A 7 19.36 -8.75 19.61
CA MET A 7 18.74 -8.98 20.92
C MET A 7 17.72 -10.12 20.92
N ILE A 8 17.12 -10.42 19.77
CA ILE A 8 15.96 -11.35 19.66
C ILE A 8 16.25 -12.54 18.74
N GLY A 9 17.38 -12.52 18.01
CA GLY A 9 17.74 -13.59 17.07
C GLY A 9 16.88 -13.65 15.81
N GLN A 10 15.90 -12.74 15.66
CA GLN A 10 15.04 -12.61 14.48
C GLN A 10 15.53 -11.50 13.56
N THR A 11 15.25 -11.65 12.27
CA THR A 11 15.40 -10.59 11.27
C THR A 11 14.32 -9.53 11.43
N LYS A 12 14.59 -8.31 10.96
CA LYS A 12 13.58 -7.24 10.92
C LYS A 12 12.35 -7.62 10.09
N GLU A 13 12.54 -8.45 9.06
CA GLU A 13 11.44 -8.94 8.25
C GLU A 13 10.53 -9.88 9.05
N GLU A 14 11.08 -10.84 9.79
CA GLU A 14 10.31 -11.75 10.65
C GLU A 14 9.52 -10.98 11.71
N ILE A 15 10.16 -10.02 12.40
CA ILE A 15 9.49 -9.17 13.40
C ILE A 15 8.30 -8.43 12.77
N ALA A 16 8.45 -7.90 11.55
CA ALA A 16 7.37 -7.21 10.86
C ALA A 16 6.24 -8.17 10.43
N LEU A 17 6.58 -9.37 9.96
CA LEU A 17 5.59 -10.38 9.58
C LEU A 17 4.77 -10.85 10.79
N ASP A 18 5.43 -11.08 11.93
CA ASP A 18 4.77 -11.48 13.17
C ASP A 18 3.83 -10.37 13.65
N PHE A 19 4.28 -9.12 13.62
CA PHE A 19 3.44 -7.97 13.97
C PHE A 19 2.18 -7.86 13.08
N ILE A 20 2.31 -8.06 11.77
CA ILE A 20 1.18 -8.02 10.83
C ILE A 20 0.19 -9.16 11.11
N ARG A 21 0.66 -10.35 11.49
CA ARG A 21 -0.23 -11.49 11.80
C ARG A 21 -0.95 -11.29 13.12
N GLU A 22 -0.26 -10.79 14.14
CA GLU A 22 -0.81 -10.59 15.48
C GLU A 22 -1.95 -9.55 15.49
N HIS A 23 -1.87 -8.56 14.61
CA HIS A 23 -2.82 -7.45 14.56
C HIS A 23 -3.79 -7.55 13.37
N GLU A 24 -3.95 -8.74 12.76
CA GLU A 24 -4.88 -8.94 11.65
C GLU A 24 -6.33 -8.69 12.12
N PRO A 25 -7.05 -7.71 11.52
CA PRO A 25 -8.47 -7.54 11.81
C PRO A 25 -9.29 -8.68 11.19
N GLU A 26 -10.46 -8.99 11.77
CA GLU A 26 -11.29 -10.12 11.33
C GLU A 26 -11.69 -10.02 9.85
N GLU A 27 -12.00 -8.80 9.40
CA GLU A 27 -12.33 -8.46 8.02
C GLU A 27 -11.12 -8.40 7.05
N GLY A 28 -9.90 -8.44 7.58
CA GLY A 28 -8.66 -8.25 6.84
C GLY A 28 -8.29 -6.78 6.60
N TYR A 29 -7.04 -6.54 6.22
CA TYR A 29 -6.51 -5.19 6.07
C TYR A 29 -7.05 -4.45 4.84
N PHE A 30 -7.37 -3.17 5.04
CA PHE A 30 -7.44 -2.19 3.96
C PHE A 30 -6.05 -1.57 3.74
N LEU A 31 -5.38 -1.94 2.65
CA LEU A 31 -4.02 -1.50 2.37
C LEU A 31 -4.03 -0.33 1.38
N GLY A 32 -3.62 0.86 1.85
CA GLY A 32 -3.38 2.01 0.98
C GLY A 32 -2.09 1.84 0.18
N PHE A 33 -2.19 1.75 -1.14
CA PHE A 33 -1.07 1.50 -2.04
C PHE A 33 -0.82 2.71 -2.92
N SER A 34 0.29 3.45 -2.72
CA SER A 34 0.64 4.63 -3.52
C SER A 34 1.55 4.31 -4.71
N GLY A 35 2.15 3.10 -4.73
CA GLY A 35 3.21 2.73 -5.66
C GLY A 35 4.59 3.28 -5.29
N GLY A 36 4.70 4.04 -4.19
CA GLY A 36 5.98 4.42 -3.59
C GLY A 36 6.63 3.26 -2.82
N LYS A 37 7.94 3.37 -2.54
CA LYS A 37 8.75 2.30 -1.91
C LYS A 37 8.13 1.74 -0.63
N ASP A 38 7.56 2.59 0.22
CA ASP A 38 7.03 2.17 1.51
C ASP A 38 5.76 1.33 1.34
N SER A 39 4.85 1.76 0.46
CA SER A 39 3.65 1.00 0.12
C SER A 39 3.95 -0.31 -0.63
N VAL A 40 5.01 -0.33 -1.44
CA VAL A 40 5.51 -1.54 -2.11
C VAL A 40 6.05 -2.54 -1.10
N VAL A 41 6.85 -2.09 -0.13
CA VAL A 41 7.36 -2.94 0.95
C VAL A 41 6.21 -3.46 1.81
N LEU A 42 5.26 -2.59 2.21
CA LEU A 42 4.08 -3.02 2.97
C LEU A 42 3.24 -4.05 2.21
N TYR A 43 2.98 -3.86 0.92
CA TYR A 43 2.28 -4.85 0.09
C TYR A 43 3.04 -6.19 0.09
N SER A 44 4.36 -6.17 -0.11
CA SER A 44 5.19 -7.38 -0.10
C SER A 44 5.14 -8.11 1.25
N LEU A 45 5.26 -7.38 2.36
CA LEU A 45 5.18 -7.94 3.71
C LEU A 45 3.79 -8.52 4.01
N THR A 46 2.72 -7.83 3.61
CA THR A 46 1.34 -8.30 3.82
C THR A 46 1.03 -9.54 2.98
N VAL A 47 1.55 -9.63 1.75
CA VAL A 47 1.47 -10.85 0.95
C VAL A 47 2.23 -12.00 1.62
N LYS A 48 3.44 -11.74 2.10
CA LYS A 48 4.29 -12.75 2.77
C LYS A 48 3.74 -13.21 4.12
N SER A 49 3.03 -12.35 4.84
CA SER A 49 2.46 -12.71 6.14
C SER A 49 1.29 -13.70 6.00
N GLY A 50 0.60 -13.68 4.86
CA GLY A 50 -0.52 -14.59 4.55
C GLY A 50 -1.87 -14.14 5.11
N VAL A 51 -1.93 -12.94 5.69
CA VAL A 51 -3.16 -12.34 6.23
C VAL A 51 -4.13 -11.94 5.12
N LYS A 52 -5.41 -11.82 5.45
CA LYS A 52 -6.43 -11.28 4.53
C LYS A 52 -6.20 -9.79 4.33
N PHE A 53 -6.19 -9.34 3.08
CA PHE A 53 -6.15 -7.90 2.78
C PHE A 53 -6.70 -7.60 1.38
N LYS A 54 -7.03 -6.33 1.16
CA LYS A 54 -7.25 -5.75 -0.17
C LYS A 54 -6.44 -4.45 -0.29
N ALA A 55 -5.76 -4.28 -1.41
CA ALA A 55 -4.96 -3.10 -1.67
C ALA A 55 -5.67 -2.14 -2.62
N TYR A 56 -5.60 -0.85 -2.32
CA TYR A 56 -6.29 0.21 -3.05
C TYR A 56 -5.35 1.35 -3.40
N TYR A 57 -5.35 1.76 -4.66
CA TYR A 57 -4.65 2.93 -5.16
C TYR A 57 -5.67 4.01 -5.54
N SER A 58 -5.56 5.19 -4.92
CA SER A 58 -6.41 6.34 -5.26
C SER A 58 -5.80 7.08 -6.45
N LEU A 59 -6.52 7.14 -7.56
CA LEU A 59 -6.04 7.78 -8.77
C LEU A 59 -6.08 9.30 -8.62
N MET A 60 -4.90 9.91 -8.53
CA MET A 60 -4.70 11.36 -8.59
C MET A 60 -4.04 11.72 -9.94
N PRO A 61 -3.75 13.00 -10.26
CA PRO A 61 -2.94 13.37 -11.43
C PRO A 61 -1.46 12.96 -11.24
N ASP A 62 -1.24 11.67 -10.96
CA ASP A 62 0.05 11.05 -10.82
C ASP A 62 0.72 10.85 -12.19
N PRO A 63 2.06 10.75 -12.24
CA PRO A 63 2.77 10.51 -13.48
C PRO A 63 2.28 9.23 -14.19
N PRO A 64 2.15 9.23 -15.52
CA PRO A 64 1.69 8.07 -16.27
C PRO A 64 2.60 6.85 -16.11
N GLU A 65 3.89 7.05 -15.83
CA GLU A 65 4.86 5.99 -15.53
C GLU A 65 4.50 5.24 -14.25
N LEU A 66 4.06 5.96 -13.21
CA LEU A 66 3.62 5.36 -11.95
C LEU A 66 2.38 4.50 -12.18
N ILE A 67 1.38 5.03 -12.89
CA ILE A 67 0.15 4.30 -13.18
C ILE A 67 0.45 3.02 -14.00
N LYS A 68 1.35 3.11 -14.99
CA LYS A 68 1.81 1.95 -15.77
C LYS A 68 2.54 0.93 -14.90
N PHE A 69 3.40 1.39 -13.99
CA PHE A 69 4.11 0.53 -13.03
C PHE A 69 3.14 -0.24 -12.14
N ILE A 70 2.15 0.45 -11.54
CA ILE A 70 1.15 -0.19 -10.66
C ILE A 70 0.36 -1.24 -11.45
N ARG A 71 -0.16 -0.89 -12.63
CA ARG A 71 -0.93 -1.83 -13.47
C ARG A 71 -0.13 -3.06 -13.91
N LYS A 72 1.17 -2.88 -14.21
CA LYS A 72 2.03 -3.96 -14.71
C LYS A 72 2.48 -4.92 -13.60
N TYR A 73 2.88 -4.39 -12.45
CA TYR A 73 3.53 -5.18 -11.39
C TYR A 73 2.62 -5.50 -10.20
N TYR A 74 1.51 -4.79 -10.04
CA TYR A 74 0.57 -4.96 -8.93
C TYR A 74 -0.88 -5.06 -9.45
N PRO A 75 -1.20 -6.06 -10.30
CA PRO A 75 -2.51 -6.18 -10.93
C PRO A 75 -3.66 -6.40 -9.94
N ASN A 76 -3.36 -6.86 -8.71
CA ASN A 76 -4.34 -7.07 -7.64
C ASN A 76 -4.66 -5.79 -6.86
N VAL A 77 -3.96 -4.68 -7.12
CA VAL A 77 -4.28 -3.38 -6.51
C VAL A 77 -5.48 -2.77 -7.23
N ILE A 78 -6.54 -2.51 -6.47
CA ILE A 78 -7.77 -1.93 -6.98
C ILE A 78 -7.57 -0.43 -7.15
N ILE A 79 -7.72 0.06 -8.38
CA ILE A 79 -7.62 1.48 -8.68
C ILE A 79 -8.99 2.14 -8.42
N ILE A 80 -9.04 3.02 -7.42
CA ILE A 80 -10.20 3.85 -7.12
C ILE A 80 -10.05 5.16 -7.89
N LYS A 81 -10.97 5.41 -8.82
CA LYS A 81 -11.03 6.68 -9.54
C LYS A 81 -11.96 7.64 -8.77
N PRO A 82 -11.51 8.85 -8.42
CA PRO A 82 -12.38 9.84 -7.81
C PRO A 82 -13.45 10.30 -8.80
N GLU A 83 -14.64 10.63 -8.29
CA GLU A 83 -15.75 11.15 -9.10
C GLU A 83 -15.39 12.45 -9.82
N ARG A 84 -14.58 13.29 -9.17
CA ARG A 84 -14.11 14.57 -9.68
C ARG A 84 -12.59 14.60 -9.66
N ASN A 85 -11.99 15.11 -10.73
CA ASN A 85 -10.54 15.32 -10.76
C ASN A 85 -10.14 16.45 -9.80
N ILE A 86 -8.85 16.56 -9.48
CA ILE A 86 -8.39 17.54 -8.49
C ILE A 86 -8.70 18.99 -8.90
N TYR A 87 -8.67 19.30 -10.20
CA TYR A 87 -8.95 20.64 -10.70
C TYR A 87 -10.41 21.04 -10.43
N GLN A 88 -11.35 20.14 -10.72
CA GLN A 88 -12.77 20.32 -10.38
C GLN A 88 -13.00 20.41 -8.87
N GLN A 89 -12.20 19.72 -8.07
CA GLN A 89 -12.29 19.80 -6.60
C GLN A 89 -11.79 21.15 -6.08
N VAL A 90 -10.71 21.69 -6.66
CA VAL A 90 -10.17 23.00 -6.28
C VAL A 90 -11.18 24.11 -6.57
N GLU A 91 -11.80 24.10 -7.76
CA GLU A 91 -12.84 25.07 -8.15
C GLU A 91 -14.05 25.10 -7.20
N THR A 92 -14.40 23.96 -6.61
CA THR A 92 -15.62 23.83 -5.80
C THR A 92 -15.41 23.93 -4.30
N ARG A 93 -14.18 23.73 -3.80
CA ARG A 93 -13.90 23.59 -2.36
C ARG A 93 -12.93 24.63 -1.80
N PHE A 94 -12.16 25.32 -2.63
CA PHE A 94 -11.31 26.41 -2.16
C PHE A 94 -12.00 27.76 -2.41
N PRO A 95 -12.06 28.66 -1.40
CA PRO A 95 -12.53 30.02 -1.62
C PRO A 95 -11.61 30.74 -2.64
N PRO A 96 -12.14 31.73 -3.38
CA PRO A 96 -11.38 32.49 -4.37
C PRO A 96 -10.18 33.23 -3.78
#